data_AF-A0A3M2GW30-F1
#
_entry.id   AF-A0A3M2GW30-F1
#
_cell.length_a   1.000
_cell.length_b   1.000
_cell.length_c   1.000
_cell.angle_alpha   90.00
_cell.angle_beta   90.00
_cell.angle_gamma   90.00
#
_symmetry.space_group_name_H-M   'P 1'
#
loop_
_entity.id
_entity.type
_entity.pdbx_description
1 polymer ?
#
loop_
_entity_poly.entity_id
_entity_poly.type
_entity_poly.pdbx_seq_one_letter_code
_entity_poly.pdbx_strand_id
1 'polypeptide(L)' 'MSQLSLAFDASLMIRDEQGRYLPATAEQILDAARKVIDQKVQRGAAFTSSELVKDYLIAKLGGFEHEVFAA' A
#
# COMPACT_ATOMS: atom_id res chain seq x y z
N MET A 1 -37.80 -13.01 -3.86
CA MET A 1 -36.83 -12.53 -2.86
C MET A 1 -35.72 -11.82 -3.61
N SER A 2 -35.79 -10.49 -3.76
CA SER A 2 -34.70 -9.73 -4.38
C SER A 2 -33.55 -9.64 -3.39
N GLN A 3 -32.41 -10.23 -3.74
CA GLN A 3 -31.19 -10.14 -2.97
C GLN A 3 -30.63 -8.71 -3.12
N LEU A 4 -30.62 -7.96 -2.03
CA LEU A 4 -29.96 -6.66 -1.95
C LEU A 4 -28.45 -6.92 -2.01
N SER A 5 -27.84 -6.75 -3.19
CA SER A 5 -26.39 -6.64 -3.32
C SER A 5 -25.97 -5.27 -2.81
N LEU A 6 -25.54 -5.20 -1.55
CA LEU A 6 -24.74 -4.08 -1.06
C LEU A 6 -23.38 -4.17 -1.73
N ALA A 7 -23.24 -3.54 -2.90
CA ALA A 7 -21.93 -3.19 -3.42
C ALA A 7 -21.37 -2.14 -2.45
N PHE A 8 -20.54 -2.58 -1.52
CA PHE A 8 -19.67 -1.66 -0.82
C PHE A 8 -18.77 -1.06 -1.89
N ASP A 9 -18.91 0.23 -2.12
CA ASP A 9 -17.88 1.00 -2.80
C ASP A 9 -16.64 0.92 -1.91
N ALA A 10 -15.79 -0.08 -2.16
CA ALA A 10 -14.56 -0.35 -1.42
C ALA A 10 -13.46 0.65 -1.79
N SER A 11 -13.86 1.89 -2.07
CA SER A 11 -12.97 3.00 -2.36
C SER A 11 -12.22 3.39 -1.10
N LEU A 12 -10.89 3.29 -1.16
CA LEU A 12 -10.02 3.87 -0.13
C LEU A 12 -10.13 5.39 -0.22
N MET A 13 -10.34 6.06 0.90
CA MET A 13 -10.53 7.51 0.95
C MET A 13 -9.35 8.18 1.67
N ILE A 14 -8.89 9.31 1.14
CA ILE A 14 -7.83 10.13 1.74
C ILE A 14 -8.40 11.46 2.17
N ARG A 15 -7.97 11.92 3.34
CA ARG A 15 -8.30 13.24 3.86
C ARG A 15 -7.31 14.27 3.34
N ASP A 16 -7.79 15.26 2.60
CA ASP A 16 -6.98 16.39 2.14
C ASP A 16 -6.67 17.38 3.28
N GLU A 17 -5.82 18.37 2.99
CA GLU A 17 -5.41 19.41 3.96
C GLU A 17 -6.59 20.26 4.46
N GLN A 18 -7.68 20.33 3.67
CA GLN A 18 -8.90 21.06 4.00
C GLN A 18 -9.88 20.18 4.81
N GLY A 19 -9.49 18.93 5.08
CA GLY A 19 -10.26 17.97 5.85
C GLY A 19 -11.33 17.23 5.06
N ARG A 20 -11.39 17.38 3.74
CA ARG A 20 -12.35 16.68 2.86
C ARG A 20 -11.83 15.29 2.53
N TYR A 21 -12.74 14.34 2.37
CA TYR A 21 -12.40 12.99 1.94
C TYR A 21 -12.62 12.85 0.44
N LEU A 22 -11.58 12.38 -0.25
CA LEU A 22 -11.59 12.11 -1.69
C LEU A 22 -11.14 10.66 -1.93
N PRO A 23 -11.59 10.01 -3.01
CA PRO A 23 -11.07 8.70 -3.40
C PRO A 23 -9.55 8.76 -3.58
N ALA A 24 -8.86 7.75 -3.06
CA ALA A 24 -7.43 7.61 -3.17
C ALA A 24 -7.05 7.27 -4.61
N THR A 25 -6.03 7.96 -5.12
CA THR A 25 -5.37 7.54 -6.37
C THR A 25 -4.55 6.27 -6.14
N ALA A 26 -4.27 5.53 -7.21
CA ALA A 26 -3.43 4.33 -7.12
C ALA A 26 -2.03 4.66 -6.57
N GLU A 27 -1.47 5.80 -6.96
CA GLU A 27 -0.17 6.30 -6.51
C GLU A 27 -0.18 6.54 -5.00
N GLN A 28 -1.22 7.20 -4.47
CA GLN A 28 -1.32 7.45 -3.03
C GLN A 28 -1.47 6.17 -2.21
N ILE A 29 -2.18 5.16 -2.75
CA ILE A 29 -2.32 3.85 -2.12
C ILE A 29 -0.95 3.16 -2.05
N LEU A 30 -0.19 3.16 -3.15
CA LEU A 30 1.14 2.58 -3.20
C LEU A 30 2.12 3.30 -2.27
N ASP A 31 2.07 4.63 -2.22
CA ASP A 31 2.89 5.42 -1.29
C ASP A 31 2.58 5.13 0.18
N ALA A 32 1.29 4.97 0.51
CA ALA A 32 0.88 4.57 1.85
C ALA A 32 1.38 3.15 2.18
N ALA A 33 1.25 2.21 1.24
CA ALA A 33 1.73 0.83 1.41
C ALA A 33 3.24 0.77 1.67
N ARG A 34 4.05 1.56 0.93
CA ARG A 34 5.50 1.69 1.15
C ARG A 34 5.85 2.16 2.56
N LYS A 35 5.13 3.15 3.08
CA LYS A 35 5.33 3.65 4.45
C LYS A 35 4.97 2.58 5.50
N VAL A 36 3.86 1.87 5.30
CA VAL A 36 3.41 0.82 6.22
C VAL A 36 4.40 -0.34 6.25
N ILE A 37 4.90 -0.78 5.10
CA ILE A 37 5.83 -1.93 5.06
C ILE A 37 7.19 -1.59 5.68
N ASP A 38 7.67 -0.35 5.55
CA ASP A 38 8.87 0.14 6.24
C ASP A 38 8.72 0.18 7.76
N GLN A 39 7.50 0.42 8.26
CA GLN A 39 7.20 0.34 9.70
C GLN A 39 7.10 -1.11 10.18
N LYS A 40 6.57 -2.02 9.35
CA LYS A 40 6.48 -3.46 9.67
C LYS A 40 7.85 -4.13 9.67
N VAL A 41 8.73 -3.75 8.74
CA VAL A 41 10.10 -4.28 8.64
C VAL A 41 11.07 -3.15 8.93
N GLN A 42 11.44 -3.03 10.20
CA GLN A 42 12.35 -1.99 10.65
C GLN A 42 13.70 -2.11 9.95
N ARG A 43 14.28 -0.97 9.56
CA ARG A 43 15.60 -0.94 8.93
C ARG A 43 16.62 -1.70 9.77
N GLY A 44 17.34 -2.63 9.14
CA GLY A 44 18.34 -3.48 9.79
C GLY A 44 17.79 -4.77 10.40
N ALA A 45 16.47 -4.98 10.40
CA ALA A 45 15.90 -6.28 10.73
C ALA A 45 16.26 -7.31 9.66
N ALA A 46 16.62 -8.51 10.10
CA ALA A 46 16.84 -9.62 9.19
C ALA A 46 15.49 -10.13 8.65
N PHE A 47 15.46 -10.45 7.36
CA PHE A 47 14.36 -11.24 6.82
C PHE A 47 14.48 -12.69 7.28
N THR A 48 13.42 -13.21 7.91
CA THR A 48 13.42 -14.55 8.52
C THR A 48 12.72 -15.60 7.66
N SER A 49 12.03 -15.20 6.60
CA SER A 49 11.37 -16.10 5.65
C SER A 49 11.34 -15.50 4.23
N SER A 50 11.27 -16.37 3.22
CA SER A 50 11.12 -15.95 1.81
C SER A 50 9.79 -15.25 1.55
N GLU A 51 8.73 -15.63 2.27
CA GLU A 51 7.41 -14.99 2.19
C GLU A 51 7.46 -13.55 2.68
N LEU A 52 8.14 -13.28 3.80
CA LEU A 52 8.35 -11.93 4.30
C LEU A 52 9.16 -11.07 3.32
N VAL A 53 10.18 -11.63 2.69
CA VAL A 53 10.97 -10.94 1.65
C VAL A 53 10.06 -10.56 0.47
N LYS A 54 9.26 -11.51 -0.02
CA LYS A 54 8.35 -11.28 -1.15
C LYS A 54 7.36 -10.17 -0.84
N ASP A 55 6.69 -10.24 0.31
CA ASP A 55 5.71 -9.24 0.73
C ASP A 55 6.35 -7.86 0.87
N TYR A 56 7.54 -7.81 1.47
CA TYR A 56 8.31 -6.57 1.59
C TYR A 56 8.59 -5.96 0.22
N LEU A 57 9.16 -6.73 -0.71
CA LEU A 57 9.55 -6.25 -2.03
C LEU A 57 8.34 -5.82 -2.88
N ILE A 58 7.24 -6.57 -2.85
CA ILE A 58 6.02 -6.19 -3.57
C ILE A 58 5.48 -4.85 -3.07
N ALA A 59 5.40 -4.67 -1.74
CA ALA A 59 4.89 -3.42 -1.18
C ALA A 59 5.89 -2.25 -1.35
N LYS A 60 7.20 -2.52 -1.25
CA LYS A 60 8.25 -1.50 -1.32
C LYS A 60 8.48 -1.01 -2.75
N LEU A 61 8.49 -1.92 -3.72
CA LEU A 61 8.89 -1.65 -5.11
C LEU A 61 7.72 -1.64 -6.10
N GLY A 62 6.53 -2.10 -5.69
CA GLY A 62 5.34 -2.12 -6.54
C GLY A 62 5.05 -0.74 -7.12
N GLY A 63 4.73 -0.69 -8.41
CA GLY A 63 4.40 0.53 -9.15
C GLY A 63 5.58 1.38 -9.62
N PHE A 64 6.84 0.99 -9.35
CA PHE A 64 7.96 1.57 -10.09
C PHE A 64 8.12 0.85 -11.43
N GLU A 65 8.12 1.63 -12.51
CA GLU A 65 8.32 1.10 -13.88
C GLU A 65 9.81 0.88 -14.22
N HIS A 66 10.70 1.22 -13.30
CA HIS A 66 12.16 1.18 -13.47
C HIS A 66 12.83 0.43 -12.32
N GLU A 67 14.06 -0.01 -12.58
CA GLU A 67 14.91 -0.65 -11.58
C GLU A 67 15.34 0.36 -10.50
N VAL A 68 15.22 -0.03 -9.24
CA VAL A 68 15.59 0.80 -8.08
C VAL A 68 16.78 0.16 -7.38
N PHE A 69 17.86 0.93 -7.23
CA PHE A 69 19.08 0.49 -6.56
C PHE A 69 19.28 1.27 -5.25
N ALA A 70 19.74 0.60 -4.20
CA ALA A 70 20.14 1.25 -2.96
C ALA A 70 21.59 1.75 -3.06
N ALA A 71 21.88 2.88 -2.41
CA ALA A 71 23.22 3.44 -2.23
C ALA A 71 23.90 2.89 -0.97
#